data_AF-A0A9X1TTB8-F1
#
_entry.id   AF-A0A9X1TTB8-F1
#
_cell.length_a   1.000
_cell.length_b   1.000
_cell.length_c   1.000
_cell.angle_alpha   90.00
_cell.angle_beta   90.00
_cell.angle_gamma   90.00
#
_symmetry.space_group_name_H-M   'P 1'
#
loop_
_entity.id
_entity.type
_entity.pdbx_description
1 polymer ?
#
loop_
_entity_poly.entity_id
_entity_poly.type
_entity_poly.pdbx_seq_one_letter_code
_entity_poly.pdbx_strand_id
1 'polypeptide(L)' 'MKIKILGKKDLPPSNSTLKFRIKNTTNWRVGFTDGETGDFVQEVSGITYSYSWNQIDEYYLITT' A
#
# COMPACT_ATOMS: atom_id res chain seq x y z
N MET A 1 -6.82 -9.48 6.60
CA MET A 1 -6.00 -10.62 6.13
C MET A 1 -4.74 -10.08 5.46
N LYS A 2 -3.59 -10.79 5.55
CA LYS A 2 -2.35 -10.40 4.87
C LYS A 2 -2.37 -10.83 3.41
N ILE A 3 -1.96 -9.97 2.49
CA ILE A 3 -1.92 -10.25 1.06
C ILE A 3 -0.52 -9.91 0.53
N LYS A 4 0.11 -10.85 -0.18
CA LYS A 4 1.39 -10.64 -0.88
C LYS A 4 1.12 -10.25 -2.32
N ILE A 5 1.80 -9.21 -2.81
CA ILE A 5 1.61 -8.72 -4.18
C ILE A 5 2.56 -9.46 -5.11
N LEU A 6 2.04 -10.39 -5.90
CA LEU A 6 2.78 -11.11 -6.94
C LEU A 6 2.48 -10.54 -8.33
N GLY A 7 1.33 -9.91 -8.51
CA GLY A 7 0.98 -9.17 -9.71
C GLY A 7 -0.23 -8.24 -9.51
N LYS A 8 -0.65 -7.58 -10.58
CA LYS A 8 -1.74 -6.56 -10.55
C LYS A 8 -3.08 -7.08 -10.00
N LYS A 9 -3.34 -8.38 -10.10
CA LYS A 9 -4.58 -9.00 -9.56
C LYS A 9 -4.64 -9.02 -8.04
N ASP A 10 -3.49 -8.89 -7.38
CA ASP A 10 -3.38 -8.93 -5.92
C ASP A 10 -3.51 -7.53 -5.30
N LEU A 11 -3.70 -6.51 -6.13
CA LEU A 11 -3.83 -5.14 -5.67
C LEU A 11 -5.10 -4.96 -4.85
N PRO A 12 -5.04 -4.16 -3.78
CA PRO A 12 -6.22 -3.77 -3.03
C PRO A 12 -7.18 -2.97 -3.92
N PRO A 13 -8.46 -2.90 -3.56
CA PRO A 13 -9.40 -1.97 -4.18
C PRO A 13 -8.89 -0.51 -4.09
N SER A 14 -9.26 0.33 -5.06
CA SER A 14 -8.98 1.78 -5.04
C SER A 14 -9.50 2.44 -3.75
N ASN A 15 -8.79 3.46 -3.25
CA ASN A 15 -9.14 4.22 -2.05
C ASN A 15 -9.24 3.38 -0.75
N SER A 16 -8.61 2.21 -0.70
CA SER A 16 -8.61 1.36 0.49
C SER A 16 -7.62 1.86 1.52
N THR A 17 -8.03 1.99 2.78
CA THR A 17 -7.10 2.19 3.90
C THR A 17 -6.42 0.86 4.25
N LEU A 18 -5.10 0.89 4.39
CA LEU A 18 -4.31 -0.31 4.52
C LEU A 18 -3.00 -0.07 5.27
N LYS A 19 -2.37 -1.17 5.67
CA LYS A 19 -0.99 -1.19 6.18
C LYS A 19 -0.13 -1.96 5.18
N PHE A 20 0.91 -1.36 4.63
CA PHE A 20 1.75 -1.96 3.58
C PHE A 20 3.23 -2.00 3.95
N ARG A 21 3.97 -2.90 3.30
CA ARG A 21 5.41 -3.06 3.43
C ARG A 21 6.09 -2.98 2.08
N ILE A 22 7.13 -2.16 2.01
CA ILE A 22 7.96 -2.00 0.81
C ILE A 22 8.94 -3.17 0.72
N LYS A 23 9.25 -3.63 -0.49
CA LYS A 23 10.26 -4.66 -0.74
C LYS A 23 11.58 -4.31 -0.06
N ASN A 24 12.26 -5.32 0.49
CA ASN A 24 13.53 -5.19 1.21
C ASN A 24 13.47 -4.29 2.45
N THR A 25 12.27 -4.05 3.01
CA THR A 25 12.11 -3.36 4.29
C THR A 25 11.36 -4.24 5.28
N THR A 26 11.57 -4.00 6.57
CA THR A 26 10.84 -4.67 7.67
C THR A 26 9.71 -3.82 8.22
N ASN A 27 9.74 -2.51 7.95
CA ASN A 27 8.80 -1.54 8.50
C ASN A 27 7.48 -1.55 7.74
N TRP A 28 6.41 -1.60 8.51
CA TRP A 28 5.06 -1.42 8.01
C TRP A 28 4.65 0.03 8.06
N ARG A 29 3.97 0.48 7.02
CA ARG A 29 3.48 1.84 6.84
C ARG A 29 1.97 1.83 6.78
N VAL A 30 1.32 2.78 7.43
CA VAL A 30 -0.13 2.97 7.32
C VAL A 30 -0.36 3.99 6.22
N GLY A 31 -1.35 3.72 5.37
CA GLY A 31 -1.65 4.57 4.23
C GLY A 31 -2.91 4.13 3.50
N PHE A 32 -3.02 4.52 2.25
CA PHE A 32 -4.16 4.19 1.40
C PHE A 32 -3.73 3.93 -0.04
N THR A 33 -4.60 3.33 -0.84
CA THR A 33 -4.39 3.27 -2.29
C THR A 33 -4.98 4.46 -2.99
N ASP A 34 -4.20 5.05 -3.88
CA ASP A 34 -4.67 6.11 -4.75
C ASP A 34 -5.65 5.56 -5.80
N GLY A 35 -6.80 6.21 -5.94
CA GLY A 35 -7.87 5.73 -6.80
C GLY A 35 -7.62 5.89 -8.31
N GLU A 36 -6.73 6.80 -8.71
CA GLU A 36 -6.44 7.09 -10.11
C GLU A 36 -5.26 6.25 -10.63
N THR A 37 -4.19 6.19 -9.84
CA THR A 37 -2.91 5.56 -10.21
C THR A 37 -2.81 4.12 -9.71
N GLY A 38 -3.53 3.76 -8.64
CA GLY A 38 -3.37 2.48 -7.95
C GLY A 38 -2.10 2.39 -7.10
N ASP A 39 -1.42 3.53 -6.87
CA ASP A 39 -0.23 3.59 -6.03
C ASP A 39 -0.58 3.48 -4.54
N PHE A 40 0.43 3.10 -3.75
CA PHE A 40 0.35 3.07 -2.29
C PHE A 40 0.86 4.39 -1.73
N VAL A 41 -0.01 5.13 -1.07
CA VAL A 41 0.26 6.47 -0.55
C VAL A 41 0.41 6.42 0.96
N GLN A 42 1.45 7.09 1.47
CA GLN A 42 1.68 7.32 2.89
C GLN A 42 1.85 8.81 3.15
N GLU A 43 1.14 9.33 4.14
CA GLU A 43 1.30 10.70 4.62
C GLU A 43 1.98 10.70 5.99
N VAL A 44 3.10 11.40 6.13
CA VAL A 44 3.84 11.53 7.39
C VAL A 44 4.23 12.99 7.58
N SER A 45 3.75 13.61 8.65
CA SER A 45 4.12 14.98 9.03
C SER A 45 3.95 16.00 7.90
N GLY A 46 2.89 15.87 7.10
CA GLY A 46 2.61 16.76 5.95
C GLY A 46 3.41 16.45 4.68
N ILE A 47 4.20 15.37 4.66
CA ILE A 47 4.91 14.88 3.47
C ILE A 47 4.16 13.67 2.91
N THR A 48 3.83 13.72 1.62
CA THR A 48 3.19 12.63 0.89
C THR A 48 4.24 11.81 0.15
N TYR A 49 4.24 10.50 0.38
CA TYR A 49 5.05 9.53 -0.33
C TYR A 49 4.15 8.63 -1.17
N SER A 50 4.43 8.53 -2.47
CA SER A 50 3.76 7.57 -3.37
C SER A 50 4.70 6.43 -3.73
N TYR A 51 4.18 5.21 -3.71
CA TYR A 51 4.91 3.99 -4.03
C TYR A 51 4.14 3.19 -5.07
N SER A 52 4.77 2.93 -6.21
CA SER A 52 4.18 2.07 -7.23
C SER A 52 4.07 0.63 -6.72
N TRP A 53 3.04 -0.07 -7.16
CA TRP A 53 2.72 -1.41 -6.67
C TRP A 53 3.88 -2.42 -6.76
N ASN A 54 4.77 -2.28 -7.75
CA ASN A 54 5.93 -3.15 -7.94
C ASN A 54 7.03 -2.93 -6.89
N GLN A 55 6.94 -1.88 -6.08
CA GLN A 55 7.80 -1.62 -4.92
C GLN A 55 7.24 -2.23 -3.63
N ILE A 56 5.96 -2.61 -3.62
CA ILE A 56 5.30 -3.17 -2.44
C ILE A 56 5.44 -4.70 -2.44
N ASP A 57 5.72 -5.25 -1.26
CA ASP A 57 5.81 -6.71 -1.06
C ASP A 57 4.47 -7.26 -0.58
N GLU A 58 3.88 -6.64 0.45
CA GLU A 58 2.67 -7.13 1.09
C GLU A 58 1.89 -6.03 1.80
N TYR A 59 0.58 -6.26 1.98
CA TYR A 59 -0.32 -5.35 2.69
C TYR A 59 -1.38 -6.08 3.53
N TYR A 60 -2.02 -5.32 4.41
CA TYR A 60 -3.25 -5.68 5.11
C TYR A 60 -4.28 -4.60 4.84
N LEU A 61 -5.51 -4.97 4.46
CA LEU A 61 -6.64 -4.04 4.51
C LEU A 61 -6.95 -3.72 5.98
N ILE A 62 -7.10 -2.44 6.27
CA ILE A 62 -7.62 -1.96 7.56
C ILE A 62 -9.12 -1.80 7.35
N THR A 63 -9.88 -2.81 7.76
CA THR A 63 -11.33 -2.70 7.84
C THR A 63 -11.67 -1.89 9.08
N THR A 64 -12.16 -0.67 8.88
CA THR A 64 -12.85 0.10 9.91
C THR A 64 -14.19 -0.54 10.26
#